data_AF-A0A7V9YXU0-F1
#
_entry.id   AF-A0A7V9YXU0-F1
#
_cell.length_a   1.000
_cell.length_b   1.000
_cell.length_c   1.000
_cell.angle_alpha   90.00
_cell.angle_beta   90.00
_cell.angle_gamma   90.00
#
_symmetry.space_group_name_H-M   'P 1'
#
loop_
_entity.id
_entity.type
_entity.pdbx_description
1 polymer ?
#
loop_
_entity_poly.entity_id
_entity_poly.type
_entity_poly.pdbx_seq_one_letter_code
_entity_poly.pdbx_strand_id
1 'polypeptide(L)'
;MWAVFLSVCLGIISILASLYVKSELERAVNRRRKMFALHIVNIWIISIVIAGSYYIFSGLFSKANGIEVVKEFSYIFLVSLEFSVPFYMIASFLFEDWKKRQKKYTTSEDRKVLYIKEKYLSSKNNHYDSKTS
;
A
#
# COMPACT_ATOMS: atom_id res chain seq x y z
N MET A 1 -6.07 25.37 -5.95
CA MET A 1 -6.48 24.48 -4.84
C MET A 1 -6.93 23.12 -5.33
N TRP A 2 -7.78 23.03 -6.37
CA TRP A 2 -8.25 21.75 -6.93
C TRP A 2 -7.15 20.77 -7.36
N ALA A 3 -6.08 21.27 -8.01
CA ALA A 3 -4.96 20.41 -8.43
C ALA A 3 -4.29 19.68 -7.25
N VAL A 4 -4.05 20.39 -6.14
CA VAL A 4 -3.49 19.80 -4.92
C VAL A 4 -4.45 18.74 -4.37
N PHE A 5 -5.72 19.09 -4.19
CA PHE A 5 -6.72 18.16 -3.66
C PHE A 5 -6.83 16.88 -4.49
N LEU A 6 -6.92 16.99 -5.81
CA LEU A 6 -6.98 15.84 -6.71
C LEU A 6 -5.70 14.99 -6.65
N SER A 7 -4.53 15.62 -6.65
CA SER A 7 -3.25 14.91 -6.56
C SER A 7 -3.09 14.14 -5.25
N VAL A 8 -3.55 14.71 -4.13
CA VAL A 8 -3.53 14.04 -2.82
C VAL A 8 -4.50 12.86 -2.79
N CYS A 9 -5.73 13.03 -3.29
CA CYS A 9 -6.71 11.94 -3.40
C CYS A 9 -6.16 10.78 -4.24
N LEU A 10 -5.57 11.07 -5.40
CA LEU A 10 -4.93 10.07 -6.25
C LEU A 10 -3.72 9.42 -5.56
N GLY A 11 -2.93 10.19 -4.82
CA GLY A 11 -1.82 9.69 -4.01
C GLY A 11 -2.27 8.68 -2.97
N ILE A 12 -3.32 8.99 -2.21
CA ILE A 12 -3.89 8.08 -1.17
C ILE A 12 -4.37 6.78 -1.81
N ILE A 13 -5.14 6.85 -2.90
CA ILE A 13 -5.63 5.67 -3.63
C ILE A 13 -4.44 4.83 -4.13
N SER A 14 -3.42 5.48 -4.68
CA SER A 14 -2.22 4.84 -5.20
C SER A 14 -1.40 4.14 -4.11
N ILE A 15 -1.30 4.74 -2.91
CA ILE A 15 -0.64 4.13 -1.75
C ILE A 15 -1.36 2.82 -1.37
N LEU A 16 -2.69 2.87 -1.21
CA LEU A 16 -3.48 1.70 -0.82
C LEU A 16 -3.41 0.59 -1.87
N ALA A 17 -3.57 0.95 -3.15
CA ALA A 17 -3.47 0.01 -4.27
C ALA A 17 -2.07 -0.63 -4.33
N SER A 18 -1.01 0.16 -4.20
CA SER A 18 0.38 -0.33 -4.27
C SER A 18 0.72 -1.25 -3.09
N LEU A 19 0.23 -0.96 -1.88
CA LEU A 19 0.40 -1.84 -0.73
C LEU A 19 -0.36 -3.17 -0.92
N TYR A 20 -1.57 -3.11 -1.48
CA TYR A 20 -2.35 -4.31 -1.80
C TYR A 20 -1.64 -5.18 -2.85
N VAL A 21 -1.25 -4.59 -3.98
CA VAL A 21 -0.53 -5.26 -5.06
C VAL A 21 0.79 -5.85 -4.56
N LYS A 22 1.58 -5.09 -3.78
CA LYS A 22 2.79 -5.61 -3.12
C LYS A 22 2.48 -6.85 -2.29
N SER A 23 1.39 -6.81 -1.53
CA SER A 23 1.02 -7.91 -0.64
C SER A 23 0.64 -9.20 -1.39
N GLU A 24 -0.01 -9.06 -2.54
CA GLU A 24 -0.36 -10.18 -3.41
C GLU A 24 0.86 -10.68 -4.18
N LEU A 25 1.75 -9.78 -4.63
CA LEU A 25 3.00 -10.14 -5.30
C LEU A 25 3.94 -10.92 -4.35
N GLU A 26 4.10 -10.45 -3.10
CA GLU A 26 4.86 -11.19 -2.08
C GLU A 26 4.22 -12.57 -1.81
N ARG A 27 2.88 -12.66 -1.83
CA ARG A 27 2.17 -13.93 -1.67
C ARG A 27 2.41 -14.89 -2.83
N ALA A 28 2.44 -14.37 -4.06
CA ALA A 28 2.64 -15.15 -5.29
C ALA A 28 4.09 -15.63 -5.45
N VAL A 29 5.07 -14.77 -5.16
CA VAL A 29 6.50 -15.10 -5.30
C VAL A 29 6.96 -16.00 -4.17
N ASN A 30 6.77 -15.59 -2.92
CA ASN A 30 7.14 -16.39 -1.75
C ASN A 30 6.50 -15.84 -0.47
N ARG A 31 5.51 -16.57 0.08
CA ARG A 31 4.69 -16.18 1.24
C ARG A 31 5.48 -15.74 2.49
N ARG A 32 6.78 -16.07 2.58
CA ARG A 32 7.65 -15.73 3.72
C ARG A 32 8.65 -14.60 3.46
N ARG A 33 8.90 -14.20 2.21
CA ARG A 33 9.94 -13.21 1.90
C ARG A 33 9.33 -11.83 1.74
N LYS A 34 9.58 -10.94 2.71
CA LYS A 34 9.31 -9.51 2.54
C LYS A 34 10.31 -8.94 1.54
N MET A 35 9.82 -8.21 0.54
CA MET A 35 10.66 -7.59 -0.49
C MET A 35 10.75 -6.08 -0.24
N PHE A 36 11.81 -5.64 0.43
CA PHE A 36 12.03 -4.24 0.74
C PHE A 36 12.11 -3.35 -0.51
N ALA A 37 12.71 -3.88 -1.59
CA ALA A 37 12.80 -3.18 -2.88
C ALA A 37 11.43 -2.74 -3.43
N LEU A 38 10.35 -3.49 -3.15
CA LEU A 38 9.00 -3.10 -3.58
C LEU A 38 8.49 -1.86 -2.86
N HIS A 39 8.92 -1.58 -1.63
CA HIS A 39 8.57 -0.33 -0.95
C HIS A 39 9.21 0.87 -1.64
N ILE A 40 10.49 0.76 -2.01
CA ILE A 40 11.21 1.82 -2.73
C ILE A 40 10.54 2.09 -4.08
N VAL A 41 10.27 1.04 -4.86
CA VAL A 41 9.59 1.16 -6.16
C VAL A 41 8.21 1.79 -6.01
N ASN A 42 7.44 1.39 -5.00
CA ASN A 42 6.12 1.97 -4.75
C ASN A 42 6.22 3.47 -4.43
N ILE A 43 7.14 3.89 -3.56
CA ILE A 43 7.34 5.31 -3.21
C ILE A 43 7.68 6.13 -4.47
N TRP A 44 8.55 5.60 -5.33
CA TRP A 44 8.89 6.23 -6.60
C TRP A 44 7.67 6.39 -7.51
N ILE A 45 6.91 5.31 -7.74
CA ILE A 45 5.71 5.33 -8.59
C ILE A 45 4.67 6.30 -8.04
N ILE A 46 4.40 6.26 -6.73
CA ILE A 46 3.44 7.15 -6.08
C ILE A 46 3.87 8.61 -6.21
N SER A 47 5.16 8.90 -6.05
CA SER A 47 5.69 10.26 -6.20
C SER A 47 5.55 10.76 -7.65
N ILE A 48 5.74 9.89 -8.65
CA ILE A 48 5.47 10.20 -10.06
C ILE A 48 3.98 10.49 -10.28
N VAL A 49 3.09 9.69 -9.69
CA VAL A 49 1.63 9.88 -9.83
C VAL A 49 1.19 11.21 -9.20
N ILE A 50 1.69 11.54 -8.00
CA ILE A 50 1.37 12.80 -7.33
C ILE A 50 1.91 13.98 -8.15
N ALA A 51 3.20 13.93 -8.53
CA ALA A 51 3.82 15.00 -9.31
C ALA A 51 3.15 15.20 -10.66
N GLY A 52 2.89 14.11 -11.40
CA GLY A 52 2.23 14.13 -12.70
C GLY A 52 0.80 14.63 -12.63
N SER A 53 0.01 14.14 -11.67
CA SER A 53 -1.37 14.62 -11.49
C SER A 53 -1.41 16.09 -11.13
N TYR A 54 -0.54 16.56 -10.22
CA TYR A 54 -0.43 17.98 -9.90
C TYR A 54 -0.02 18.80 -11.12
N TYR A 55 0.99 18.36 -11.87
CA TYR A 55 1.51 19.05 -13.05
C TYR A 55 0.45 19.20 -14.17
N ILE A 56 -0.37 18.17 -14.37
CA ILE A 56 -1.49 18.20 -15.33
C ILE A 56 -2.62 19.10 -14.81
N PHE A 57 -3.10 18.89 -13.58
CA PHE A 57 -4.26 19.63 -13.06
C PHE A 57 -3.98 21.09 -12.70
N SER A 58 -2.72 21.47 -12.52
CA SER A 58 -2.30 22.87 -12.35
C SER A 58 -2.22 23.63 -13.67
N GLY A 59 -2.32 22.94 -14.82
CA GLY A 59 -2.18 23.52 -16.15
C GLY A 59 -0.73 23.89 -16.52
N LEU A 60 0.25 23.49 -15.71
CA LEU A 60 1.67 23.69 -16.02
C LEU A 60 2.09 22.94 -17.28
N PHE A 61 1.51 21.76 -17.50
CA PHE A 61 1.70 20.98 -18.73
C PHE A 61 1.42 21.79 -20.01
N SER A 62 0.43 22.68 -20.00
CA SER A 62 0.06 23.48 -21.17
C SER A 62 0.83 24.79 -21.30
N LYS A 63 1.57 25.20 -20.26
CA LYS A 63 2.27 26.50 -20.20
C LYS A 63 3.78 26.37 -20.39
N ALA A 64 4.35 25.24 -19.98
CA ALA A 64 5.80 25.04 -19.98
C ALA A 64 6.28 24.52 -21.35
N ASN A 65 7.40 25.06 -21.84
CA ASN A 65 8.03 24.65 -23.09
C ASN A 65 9.49 24.24 -22.86
N GLY A 66 9.93 23.15 -23.50
CA GLY A 66 11.32 22.74 -23.53
C GLY A 66 11.89 22.34 -22.16
N ILE A 67 13.07 22.90 -21.80
CA ILE A 67 13.85 22.51 -20.62
C ILE A 67 13.15 22.92 -19.30
N GLU A 68 12.30 23.95 -19.33
CA GLU A 68 11.57 24.42 -18.15
C GLU A 68 10.59 23.37 -17.63
N VAL A 69 9.97 22.58 -18.53
CA VAL A 69 9.11 21.44 -18.20
C VAL A 69 9.84 20.45 -17.29
N VAL A 70 11.07 20.09 -17.67
CA VAL A 70 11.88 19.10 -16.94
C VAL A 70 12.28 19.64 -15.58
N LYS A 71 12.66 20.92 -15.51
CA LYS A 71 13.01 21.57 -14.25
C LYS A 71 11.82 21.65 -13.29
N GLU A 72 10.68 22.16 -13.74
CA GLU A 72 9.47 22.28 -12.91
C GLU A 72 8.97 20.91 -12.45
N PHE A 73 8.90 19.93 -13.35
CA PHE A 73 8.49 18.58 -12.99
C PHE A 73 9.44 17.95 -11.99
N SER A 74 10.76 18.10 -12.18
CA SER A 74 11.76 17.56 -11.25
C SER A 74 11.64 18.15 -9.85
N TYR A 75 11.36 19.45 -9.74
CA TYR A 75 11.13 20.12 -8.47
C TYR A 75 9.87 19.58 -7.78
N ILE A 76 8.75 19.49 -8.50
CA ILE A 76 7.49 18.95 -7.97
C ILE A 76 7.67 17.49 -7.55
N PHE A 77 8.44 16.71 -8.31
CA PHE A 77 8.75 15.33 -7.98
C PHE A 77 9.53 15.21 -6.66
N LEU A 78 10.58 16.02 -6.46
CA LEU A 78 11.36 16.02 -5.22
C LEU A 78 10.49 16.37 -4.01
N VAL A 79 9.66 17.42 -4.13
CA VAL A 79 8.70 17.79 -3.08
C VAL A 79 7.72 16.64 -2.82
N SER A 80 7.17 16.05 -3.88
CA SER A 80 6.25 14.91 -3.77
C SER A 80 6.91 13.70 -3.10
N LEU A 81 8.20 13.48 -3.32
CA LEU A 81 8.97 12.40 -2.71
C LEU A 81 9.18 12.62 -1.21
N GLU A 82 9.56 13.83 -0.80
CA GLU A 82 9.69 14.17 0.62
C GLU A 82 8.38 13.98 1.38
N PHE A 83 7.24 14.35 0.78
CA PHE A 83 5.94 14.15 1.38
C PHE A 83 5.48 12.69 1.32
N SER A 84 5.70 11.98 0.21
CA SER A 84 5.18 10.62 0.04
C SER A 84 5.81 9.62 1.01
N VAL A 85 7.08 9.79 1.35
CA VAL A 85 7.83 8.88 2.26
C VAL A 85 7.15 8.69 3.63
N PRO A 86 6.91 9.75 4.44
CA PRO A 86 6.27 9.59 5.76
C PRO A 86 4.84 9.04 5.66
N PHE A 87 4.03 9.52 4.70
CA PHE A 87 2.66 9.03 4.52
C PHE A 87 2.63 7.56 4.10
N TYR A 88 3.52 7.17 3.19
CA TYR A 88 3.65 5.79 2.75
C TYR A 88 4.08 4.87 3.91
N MET A 89 5.03 5.31 4.75
CA MET A 89 5.45 4.54 5.92
C MET A 89 4.28 4.32 6.90
N ILE A 90 3.55 5.38 7.24
CA ILE A 90 2.37 5.29 8.13
C ILE A 90 1.33 4.33 7.53
N ALA A 91 1.00 4.49 6.24
CA ALA A 91 0.06 3.62 5.56
C ALA A 91 0.54 2.16 5.53
N SER A 92 1.85 1.92 5.34
CA SER A 92 2.43 0.59 5.36
C SER A 92 2.29 -0.08 6.74
N PHE A 93 2.54 0.65 7.83
CA PHE A 93 2.33 0.14 9.18
C PHE A 93 0.86 -0.21 9.44
N LEU A 94 -0.06 0.70 9.12
CA LEU A 94 -1.50 0.48 9.26
C LEU A 94 -1.97 -0.72 8.42
N PHE A 95 -1.44 -0.87 7.21
CA PHE A 95 -1.77 -1.97 6.32
C PHE A 95 -1.28 -3.33 6.86
N GLU A 96 -0.07 -3.39 7.42
CA GLU A 96 0.42 -4.60 8.08
C GLU A 96 -0.46 -5.00 9.27
N ASP A 97 -0.89 -4.04 10.08
CA ASP A 97 -1.76 -4.30 11.23
C ASP A 97 -3.17 -4.71 10.82
N TRP A 98 -3.73 -4.06 9.80
CA TRP A 98 -4.98 -4.50 9.18
C TRP A 98 -4.87 -5.94 8.67
N LYS A 99 -3.78 -6.29 7.97
CA LYS A 99 -3.53 -7.65 7.49
C LYS A 99 -3.44 -8.67 8.64
N LYS A 100 -2.76 -8.35 9.75
CA LYS A 100 -2.72 -9.20 10.95
C LYS A 100 -4.12 -9.39 11.56
N ARG A 101 -4.95 -8.35 11.59
CA ARG A 101 -6.34 -8.43 12.07
C ARG A 101 -7.22 -9.31 11.17
N GLN A 102 -6.96 -9.33 9.86
CA GLN A 102 -7.69 -10.17 8.91
C GLN A 102 -7.26 -11.65 8.91
N LYS A 103 -6.06 -12.00 9.41
CA LYS A 103 -5.63 -13.41 9.51
C LYS A 103 -6.60 -14.20 10.41
N LYS A 104 -7.06 -15.35 9.89
CA LYS A 104 -8.00 -16.27 10.56
C LYS A 104 -7.38 -16.98 11.77
N TYR A 105 -6.09 -17.24 11.69
CA TYR A 105 -5.31 -17.94 12.70
C TYR A 105 -3.98 -17.24 12.98
N THR A 106 -3.49 -17.39 14.20
CA THR A 106 -2.09 -17.10 14.57
C THR A 106 -1.41 -18.40 14.96
N THR A 107 -0.10 -18.48 14.76
CA THR A 107 0.70 -19.68 15.08
C THR A 107 1.47 -19.43 16.37
N SER A 108 1.58 -20.44 17.22
CA SER A 108 2.48 -20.42 18.38
C SER A 108 3.94 -20.23 17.94
N GLU A 109 4.80 -19.71 18.82
CA GLU A 109 6.23 -19.54 18.59
C GLU A 109 6.89 -20.87 18.15
N ASP A 110 6.47 -21.97 18.78
CA ASP A 110 6.92 -23.32 18.45
C ASP A 110 6.32 -23.89 17.16
N ARG A 111 5.39 -23.15 16.52
CA ARG A 111 4.63 -23.54 15.31
C ARG A 111 3.82 -24.84 15.40
N LYS A 112 3.81 -25.49 16.57
CA LYS A 112 3.05 -26.72 16.84
C LYS A 112 1.57 -26.47 17.09
N VAL A 113 1.20 -25.25 17.52
CA VAL A 113 -0.17 -24.89 17.88
C VAL A 113 -0.69 -23.75 17.01
N LEU A 114 -1.92 -23.89 16.52
CA LEU A 114 -2.62 -22.91 15.70
C LEU A 114 -3.78 -22.32 16.50
N TYR A 115 -3.70 -21.04 16.87
CA TYR A 115 -4.79 -20.34 17.54
C TYR A 115 -5.75 -19.76 16.50
N ILE A 116 -6.96 -20.28 16.43
CA ILE A 116 -8.03 -19.77 15.56
C ILE A 116 -8.78 -18.69 16.34
N LYS A 117 -9.05 -17.53 15.72
CA LYS A 117 -9.84 -16.49 16.39
C LYS A 117 -11.27 -16.97 16.61
N GLU A 118 -11.81 -16.70 17.79
CA GLU A 118 -13.15 -17.13 18.23
C GLU A 118 -14.26 -16.74 17.26
N LYS A 119 -14.18 -15.56 16.63
CA LYS A 119 -15.12 -15.09 15.59
C LYS A 119 -15.26 -16.04 14.38
N TYR A 120 -14.31 -16.96 14.18
CA TYR A 120 -14.36 -17.97 13.11
C TYR A 120 -14.71 -19.37 13.62
N LEU A 121 -14.78 -19.57 14.94
CA LEU A 121 -15.21 -20.80 15.59
C LEU A 121 -16.72 -20.76 15.85
N SER A 122 -17.25 -19.62 16.30
CA SER A 122 -18.66 -19.45 16.65
C SER A 122 -19.64 -19.62 15.47
N SER A 123 -19.18 -19.41 14.23
CA SER A 123 -20.00 -19.61 13.02
C SER A 123 -20.20 -21.09 12.64
N LYS A 124 -19.50 -22.05 13.27
CA LYS A 124 -19.52 -23.48 12.88
C LYS A 124 -20.06 -24.40 13.98
N ASN A 125 -20.79 -23.88 14.97
CA ASN A 125 -21.38 -24.71 16.04
C ASN A 125 -22.56 -25.61 15.61
N ASN A 126 -22.91 -25.68 14.32
CA ASN A 126 -23.91 -26.64 13.81
C ASN A 126 -23.33 -27.77 12.95
N HIS A 127 -22.00 -27.87 12.77
CA HIS A 127 -21.43 -28.91 11.90
C HIS A 127 -19.98 -29.26 12.26
N TYR A 128 -19.77 -29.66 13.52
CA TYR A 128 -18.56 -30.37 13.94
C TYR A 128 -18.99 -31.76 14.44
N ASP A 129 -19.21 -32.68 13.50
CA ASP A 129 -19.20 -34.11 13.82
C ASP A 129 -17.75 -34.52 14.05
N SER A 130 -17.42 -34.74 15.33
CA SER A 130 -16.21 -35.44 15.73
C SER A 130 -16.26 -36.85 15.14
N LYS A 131 -15.56 -37.09 14.03
CA LYS A 131 -15.28 -38.44 13.53
C LYS A 131 -14.23 -39.11 14.42
N THR A 132 -14.64 -39.44 15.64
CA THR A 132 -13.97 -40.40 16.51
C THR A 132 -15.05 -41.18 17.26
N SER A 133 -15.57 -42.21 16.61
CA SER A 133 -16.06 -43.43 17.26
C SER A 133 -15.78 -44.60 16.33
#